data_AF-A0A838WHQ6-F1
#
_entry.id   AF-A0A838WHQ6-F1
#
_cell.length_a   1.000
_cell.length_b   1.000
_cell.length_c   1.000
_cell.angle_alpha   90.00
_cell.angle_beta   90.00
_cell.angle_gamma   90.00
#
_symmetry.space_group_name_H-M   'P 1'
#
loop_
_entity.id
_entity.type
_entity.pdbx_description
1 polymer ?
#
loop_
_entity_poly.entity_id
_entity_poly.type
_entity_poly.pdbx_seq_one_letter_code
_entity_poly.pdbx_strand_id
1 'polypeptide(L)'
;MTPRLWIALALAFLSGAQGATAQTPPVEPADTPRVAAIEYSDWYGRRLAIHRAASYTMLPLFAAQYAAGRQLLNNPGDAEWARQAHKPLAYGVAALFTVNTVTGVWNLWDARNDPEGRRRRTAHALLMLAGDAGFATTGYLGNRAARHGGDRELHRNVALGSMAVAVTGYLVMLPQLWED
;
A
#
# COMPACT_ATOMS: atom_id res chain seq x y z
N MET A 1 18.03 -26.28 25.63
CA MET A 1 19.30 -26.76 26.22
C MET A 1 20.33 -25.67 25.94
N THR A 2 20.92 -24.90 26.86
CA THR A 2 21.35 -25.09 28.26
C THR A 2 21.19 -23.78 29.08
N PRO A 3 21.19 -23.85 30.43
CA PRO A 3 20.66 -22.79 31.32
C PRO A 3 21.77 -21.98 32.01
N ARG A 4 21.45 -20.75 32.46
CA ARG A 4 22.32 -19.99 33.38
C ARG A 4 21.67 -19.88 34.76
N LEU A 5 22.24 -20.67 35.68
CA LEU A 5 22.10 -20.58 37.13
C LEU A 5 22.48 -19.19 37.64
N TRP A 6 21.74 -18.68 38.62
CA TRP A 6 22.34 -17.96 39.75
C TRP A 6 21.64 -18.37 41.05
N ILE A 7 22.47 -18.78 42.00
CA ILE A 7 22.16 -19.22 43.35
C ILE A 7 22.10 -17.98 44.25
N ALA A 8 21.10 -17.90 45.13
CA ALA A 8 21.19 -17.11 46.35
C ALA A 8 20.57 -17.92 47.50
N LEU A 9 21.45 -18.41 48.38
CA LEU A 9 21.11 -19.06 49.63
C LEU A 9 21.29 -18.02 50.74
N ALA A 10 20.27 -17.78 51.55
CA ALA A 10 20.41 -17.19 52.87
C ALA A 10 19.40 -17.88 53.80
N LEU A 11 19.93 -18.68 54.72
CA LEU A 11 19.20 -19.22 55.87
C LEU A 11 19.37 -18.27 57.06
N ALA A 12 18.28 -17.97 57.77
CA ALA A 12 18.31 -17.82 59.22
C ALA A 12 16.91 -18.09 59.81
N PHE A 13 16.89 -18.97 60.81
CA PHE A 13 15.74 -19.40 61.60
C PHE A 13 15.30 -18.34 62.64
N LEU A 14 14.01 -18.26 62.98
CA LEU A 14 13.42 -18.72 64.26
C LEU A 14 11.93 -18.31 64.40
N SER A 15 11.12 -19.26 64.86
CA SER A 15 10.05 -19.13 65.86
C SER A 15 8.85 -18.19 65.66
N GLY A 16 7.69 -18.81 65.39
CA GLY A 16 6.50 -18.69 66.25
C GLY A 16 5.74 -17.36 66.27
N ALA A 17 4.76 -17.22 65.38
CA ALA A 17 3.54 -16.44 65.63
C ALA A 17 2.35 -17.18 65.00
N GLN A 18 1.45 -17.70 65.84
CA GLN A 18 0.11 -18.08 65.43
C GLN A 18 -0.74 -16.81 65.29
N GLY A 19 -1.60 -16.77 64.28
CA GLY A 19 -2.79 -15.91 64.30
C GLY A 19 -2.73 -14.68 63.40
N ALA A 20 -3.10 -14.87 62.12
CA ALA A 20 -4.13 -14.10 61.42
C ALA A 20 -4.06 -14.49 59.94
N THR A 21 -4.99 -15.31 59.46
CA THR A 21 -5.25 -15.40 58.02
C THR A 21 -5.79 -14.04 57.60
N ALA A 22 -4.91 -13.14 57.17
CA ALA A 22 -5.31 -11.96 56.43
C ALA A 22 -6.05 -12.47 55.18
N GLN A 23 -7.37 -12.35 55.17
CA GLN A 23 -8.14 -12.52 53.96
C GLN A 23 -7.66 -11.42 53.02
N THR A 24 -6.83 -11.79 52.05
CA THR A 24 -6.51 -10.91 50.92
C THR A 24 -7.86 -10.52 50.31
N PRO A 25 -8.19 -9.21 50.24
CA PRO A 25 -9.43 -8.82 49.57
C PRO A 25 -9.42 -9.42 48.16
N PRO A 26 -10.57 -9.83 47.62
CA PRO A 26 -10.63 -10.30 46.24
C PRO A 26 -9.98 -9.23 45.38
N VAL A 27 -8.93 -9.60 44.65
CA VAL A 27 -8.40 -8.74 43.58
C VAL A 27 -9.54 -8.66 42.58
N GLU A 28 -10.32 -7.59 42.59
CA GLU A 28 -11.24 -7.32 41.50
C GLU A 28 -10.41 -7.36 40.22
N PRO A 29 -10.83 -8.14 39.20
CA PRO A 29 -10.13 -8.11 37.93
C PRO A 29 -10.08 -6.66 37.48
N ALA A 30 -8.86 -6.14 37.32
CA ALA A 30 -8.64 -4.78 36.86
C ALA A 30 -9.50 -4.57 35.61
N ASP A 31 -10.33 -3.52 35.62
CA ASP A 31 -11.20 -3.18 34.49
C ASP A 31 -10.30 -2.85 33.30
N THR A 32 -10.00 -3.86 32.48
CA THR A 32 -9.15 -3.70 31.31
C THR A 32 -9.93 -2.83 30.33
N PRO A 33 -9.35 -1.71 29.83
CA PRO A 33 -10.01 -0.86 28.87
C PRO A 33 -10.51 -1.71 27.69
N ARG A 34 -11.83 -1.68 27.42
CA ARG A 34 -12.37 -2.38 26.25
C ARG A 34 -11.78 -1.73 24.99
N VAL A 35 -11.13 -2.53 24.16
CA VAL A 35 -10.73 -2.09 22.82
C VAL A 35 -12.02 -1.75 22.07
N ALA A 36 -12.17 -0.50 21.67
CA ALA A 36 -13.30 -0.07 20.85
C ALA A 36 -13.30 -0.88 19.55
N ALA A 37 -14.44 -1.48 19.21
CA ALA A 37 -14.59 -2.14 17.93
C ALA A 37 -14.40 -1.11 16.80
N ILE A 38 -13.60 -1.46 15.80
CA ILE A 38 -13.45 -0.64 14.60
C ILE A 38 -14.60 -0.98 13.66
N GLU A 39 -15.49 -0.01 13.43
CA GLU A 39 -16.58 -0.14 12.49
C GLU A 39 -16.18 0.41 11.11
N TYR A 40 -16.52 -0.34 10.06
CA TYR A 40 -16.38 0.07 8.66
C TYR A 40 -17.76 0.25 8.03
N SER A 41 -17.86 0.99 6.93
CA SER A 41 -19.12 1.03 6.16
C SER A 41 -19.44 -0.33 5.53
N ASP A 42 -20.72 -0.60 5.29
CA ASP A 42 -21.21 -1.82 4.62
C ASP A 42 -20.54 -2.06 3.25
N TRP A 43 -20.14 -0.98 2.58
CA TRP A 43 -19.51 -1.03 1.26
C TRP A 43 -17.99 -1.24 1.29
N TYR A 44 -17.35 -1.19 2.47
CA TYR A 44 -15.89 -1.26 2.61
C TYR A 44 -15.29 -2.49 1.93
N GLY A 45 -15.80 -3.68 2.28
CA GLY A 45 -15.29 -4.94 1.72
C GLY A 45 -15.45 -5.02 0.20
N ARG A 46 -16.56 -4.49 -0.34
CA ARG A 46 -16.81 -4.48 -1.78
C ARG A 46 -15.86 -3.56 -2.53
N ARG A 47 -15.62 -2.34 -2.04
CA ARG A 47 -14.64 -1.43 -2.64
C ARG A 47 -13.23 -1.99 -2.53
N LEU A 48 -12.89 -2.65 -1.41
CA LEU A 48 -11.57 -3.27 -1.23
C LEU A 48 -11.34 -4.41 -2.23
N ALA A 49 -12.36 -5.24 -2.46
CA ALA A 49 -12.30 -6.31 -3.46
C ALA A 49 -12.09 -5.74 -4.88
N ILE A 50 -12.80 -4.67 -5.24
CA ILE A 50 -12.64 -3.98 -6.53
C ILE A 50 -11.23 -3.41 -6.66
N HIS A 51 -10.76 -2.66 -5.66
CA HIS A 51 -9.43 -2.06 -5.63
C HIS A 51 -8.34 -3.12 -5.84
N ARG A 52 -8.41 -4.22 -5.08
CA ARG A 52 -7.46 -5.33 -5.19
C ARG A 52 -7.50 -6.01 -6.56
N ALA A 53 -8.70 -6.35 -7.05
CA ALA A 53 -8.85 -7.01 -8.34
C ALA A 53 -8.32 -6.14 -9.48
N ALA A 54 -8.65 -4.85 -9.47
CA ALA A 54 -8.17 -3.88 -10.44
C ALA A 54 -6.64 -3.77 -10.41
N SER A 55 -6.04 -3.71 -9.22
CA SER A 55 -4.59 -3.59 -9.03
C SER A 55 -3.78 -4.69 -9.73
N TYR A 56 -4.31 -5.91 -9.88
CA TYR A 56 -3.62 -6.98 -10.61
C TYR A 56 -3.42 -6.69 -12.11
N THR A 57 -4.23 -5.80 -12.68
CA THR A 57 -4.11 -5.42 -14.10
C THR A 57 -3.05 -4.34 -14.36
N MET A 58 -2.55 -3.70 -13.31
CA MET A 58 -1.57 -2.61 -13.41
C MET A 58 -0.29 -3.04 -14.11
N LEU A 59 0.33 -4.15 -13.67
CA LEU A 59 1.60 -4.61 -14.21
C LEU A 59 1.50 -5.03 -15.70
N PRO A 60 0.49 -5.82 -16.13
CA PRO A 60 0.27 -6.07 -17.56
C PRO A 60 0.08 -4.79 -18.39
N LEU A 61 -0.70 -3.82 -17.91
CA LEU A 61 -0.91 -2.56 -18.61
C LEU A 61 0.38 -1.73 -18.72
N PHE A 62 1.19 -1.68 -17.67
CA PHE A 62 2.49 -0.99 -17.69
C PHE A 62 3.46 -1.66 -18.65
N ALA A 63 3.52 -2.99 -18.67
CA ALA A 63 4.36 -3.73 -19.60
C ALA A 63 3.96 -3.45 -21.05
N ALA A 64 2.66 -3.48 -21.36
CA ALA A 64 2.13 -3.13 -22.68
C ALA A 64 2.45 -1.68 -23.07
N GLN A 65 2.29 -0.75 -22.13
CA GLN A 65 2.63 0.66 -22.33
C GLN A 65 4.11 0.88 -22.62
N TYR A 66 4.98 0.25 -21.83
CA TYR A 66 6.41 0.30 -22.01
C TYR A 66 6.82 -0.25 -23.38
N ALA A 67 6.29 -1.41 -23.76
CA ALA A 67 6.57 -2.02 -25.06
C ALA A 67 6.14 -1.12 -26.22
N ALA A 68 4.93 -0.58 -26.18
CA ALA A 68 4.41 0.32 -27.21
C ALA A 68 5.22 1.63 -27.27
N GLY A 69 5.47 2.26 -26.13
CA GLY A 69 6.27 3.49 -26.06
C GLY A 69 7.69 3.30 -26.58
N ARG A 70 8.34 2.19 -26.24
CA ARG A 70 9.69 1.86 -26.74
C ARG A 70 9.70 1.63 -28.25
N GLN A 71 8.70 0.96 -28.81
CA GLN A 71 8.59 0.76 -30.26
C GLN A 71 8.41 2.11 -30.99
N LEU A 72 7.57 3.00 -30.45
CA LEU A 72 7.36 4.34 -31.01
C LEU A 72 8.62 5.20 -31.02
N LEU A 73 9.48 5.05 -30.00
CA LEU A 73 10.72 5.81 -29.89
C LEU A 73 11.83 5.25 -30.80
N ASN A 74 11.99 3.93 -30.85
CA ASN A 74 13.13 3.30 -31.51
C ASN A 74 12.87 3.03 -33.00
N ASN A 75 11.62 2.75 -33.37
CA ASN A 75 11.24 2.31 -34.71
C ASN A 75 10.07 3.14 -35.28
N PRO A 76 10.16 4.49 -35.35
CA PRO A 76 9.02 5.33 -35.69
C PRO A 76 8.44 5.04 -37.09
N GLY A 77 9.22 4.50 -38.03
CA GLY A 77 8.72 4.08 -39.35
C GLY A 77 7.86 2.81 -39.32
N ASP A 78 8.11 1.89 -38.37
CA ASP A 78 7.57 0.53 -38.34
C ASP A 78 6.92 0.19 -36.96
N ALA A 79 6.12 1.15 -36.47
CA ALA A 79 5.49 1.09 -35.15
C ALA A 79 3.96 1.15 -35.24
N GLU A 80 3.35 0.55 -36.28
CA GLU A 80 1.91 0.66 -36.52
C GLU A 80 1.08 0.17 -35.34
N TRP A 81 1.33 -1.04 -34.86
CA TRP A 81 0.62 -1.60 -33.70
C TRP A 81 0.76 -0.69 -32.48
N ALA A 82 1.94 -0.11 -32.26
CA ALA A 82 2.21 0.73 -31.11
C ALA A 82 1.52 2.09 -31.24
N ARG A 83 1.45 2.68 -32.44
CA ARG A 83 0.67 3.90 -32.71
C ARG A 83 -0.81 3.68 -32.41
N GLN A 84 -1.34 2.53 -32.80
CA GLN A 84 -2.73 2.18 -32.58
C GLN A 84 -3.03 1.83 -31.11
N ALA A 85 -2.10 1.17 -30.41
CA ALA A 85 -2.32 0.66 -29.07
C ALA A 85 -1.95 1.64 -27.94
N HIS A 86 -0.90 2.46 -28.11
CA HIS A 86 -0.33 3.25 -27.01
C HIS A 86 -1.33 4.20 -26.35
N LYS A 87 -2.12 4.92 -27.17
CA LYS A 87 -3.12 5.87 -26.67
C LYS A 87 -4.34 5.17 -26.01
N PRO A 88 -4.95 4.14 -26.62
CA PRO A 88 -5.97 3.33 -25.92
C PRO A 88 -5.47 2.71 -24.61
N LEU A 89 -4.26 2.16 -24.59
CA LEU A 89 -3.65 1.66 -23.35
C LEU A 89 -3.51 2.77 -22.31
N ALA A 90 -3.30 4.02 -22.72
CA ALA A 90 -3.07 5.14 -21.79
C ALA A 90 -4.39 5.53 -21.13
N TYR A 91 -5.49 5.48 -21.88
CA TYR A 91 -6.83 5.60 -21.33
C TYR A 91 -7.16 4.43 -20.39
N GLY A 92 -6.70 3.21 -20.71
CA GLY A 92 -6.80 2.06 -19.80
C GLY A 92 -6.11 2.31 -18.46
N VAL A 93 -4.87 2.82 -18.48
CA VAL A 93 -4.14 3.21 -17.26
C VAL A 93 -4.89 4.31 -16.51
N ALA A 94 -5.34 5.36 -17.19
CA ALA A 94 -6.07 6.46 -16.55
C ALA A 94 -7.37 5.98 -15.87
N ALA A 95 -8.14 5.12 -16.54
CA ALA A 95 -9.35 4.53 -15.97
C ALA A 95 -9.04 3.63 -14.77
N LEU A 96 -8.02 2.77 -14.89
CA LEU A 96 -7.59 1.88 -13.82
C LEU A 96 -7.21 2.66 -12.56
N PHE A 97 -6.37 3.69 -12.70
CA PHE A 97 -5.91 4.49 -11.57
C PHE A 97 -7.04 5.34 -10.99
N THR A 98 -7.95 5.87 -11.81
CA THR A 98 -9.15 6.55 -11.30
C THR A 98 -9.99 5.64 -10.40
N VAL A 99 -10.27 4.40 -10.85
CA VAL A 99 -11.03 3.43 -10.06
C VAL A 99 -10.30 3.07 -8.76
N ASN A 100 -8.99 2.80 -8.84
CA ASN A 100 -8.19 2.49 -7.65
C ASN A 100 -8.14 3.66 -6.67
N THR A 101 -7.96 4.88 -7.14
CA THR A 101 -7.86 6.05 -6.26
C THR A 101 -9.16 6.35 -5.56
N VAL A 102 -10.30 6.31 -6.27
CA VAL A 102 -11.61 6.49 -5.64
C VAL A 102 -11.88 5.41 -4.59
N THR A 103 -11.69 4.14 -4.94
CA THR A 103 -11.93 3.02 -4.00
C THR A 103 -10.93 3.01 -2.83
N GLY A 104 -9.67 3.35 -3.10
CA GLY A 104 -8.57 3.35 -2.13
C GLY A 104 -8.67 4.49 -1.13
N VAL A 105 -8.91 5.73 -1.58
CA VAL A 105 -9.08 6.90 -0.71
C VAL A 105 -10.32 6.73 0.17
N TRP A 106 -11.43 6.22 -0.40
CA TRP A 106 -12.64 5.96 0.38
C TRP A 106 -12.38 4.88 1.45
N ASN A 107 -11.70 3.79 1.10
CA ASN A 107 -11.34 2.77 2.08
C ASN A 107 -10.34 3.26 3.12
N LEU A 108 -9.39 4.12 2.74
CA LEU A 108 -8.48 4.75 3.69
C LEU A 108 -9.24 5.63 4.70
N TRP A 109 -10.26 6.36 4.23
CA TRP A 109 -11.12 7.16 5.08
C TRP A 109 -11.90 6.30 6.07
N ASP A 110 -12.53 5.21 5.63
CA ASP A 110 -13.24 4.29 6.51
C ASP A 110 -12.29 3.65 7.54
N ALA A 111 -11.09 3.26 7.11
CA ALA A 111 -10.08 2.65 7.96
C ALA A 111 -9.25 3.65 8.81
N ARG A 112 -9.64 4.93 8.88
CA ARG A 112 -8.82 5.98 9.53
C ARG A 112 -8.56 5.75 11.02
N ASN A 113 -9.49 5.08 11.70
CA ASN A 113 -9.37 4.75 13.12
C ASN A 113 -8.71 3.39 13.37
N ASP A 114 -8.54 2.57 12.34
CA ASP A 114 -7.87 1.27 12.43
C ASP A 114 -6.36 1.47 12.61
N PRO A 115 -5.76 1.02 13.73
CA PRO A 115 -4.32 1.10 13.95
C PRO A 115 -3.54 0.04 13.16
N GLU A 116 -4.17 -1.12 12.87
CA GLU A 116 -3.52 -2.25 12.23
C GLU A 116 -3.11 -1.88 10.81
N GLY A 117 -1.85 -2.13 10.42
CA GLY A 117 -1.37 -1.84 9.06
C GLY A 117 -1.41 -0.37 8.62
N ARG A 118 -1.69 0.59 9.52
CA ARG A 118 -1.86 2.02 9.19
C ARG A 118 -0.69 2.59 8.41
N ARG A 119 0.55 2.32 8.84
CA ARG A 119 1.76 2.81 8.17
C ARG A 119 1.84 2.38 6.70
N ARG A 120 1.51 1.11 6.41
CA ARG A 120 1.52 0.56 5.06
C ARG A 120 0.43 1.18 4.20
N ARG A 121 -0.80 1.29 4.73
CA ARG A 121 -1.91 1.95 4.03
C ARG A 121 -1.60 3.41 3.70
N THR A 122 -1.01 4.14 4.65
CA THR A 122 -0.60 5.54 4.42
C THR A 122 0.52 5.63 3.38
N ALA A 123 1.57 4.81 3.49
CA ALA A 123 2.65 4.80 2.52
C ALA A 123 2.16 4.44 1.11
N HIS A 124 1.33 3.41 1.00
CA HIS A 124 0.66 3.02 -0.24
C HIS A 124 -0.15 4.19 -0.82
N ALA A 125 -1.03 4.80 -0.04
CA ALA A 125 -1.87 5.89 -0.51
C ALA A 125 -1.05 7.09 -1.02
N LEU A 126 0.00 7.49 -0.31
CA LEU A 126 0.88 8.58 -0.72
C LEU A 126 1.62 8.25 -2.03
N LEU A 127 2.16 7.04 -2.15
CA LEU A 127 2.83 6.59 -3.37
C LEU A 127 1.87 6.53 -4.56
N MET A 128 0.65 6.00 -4.36
CA MET A 128 -0.34 5.91 -5.44
C MET A 128 -0.81 7.29 -5.91
N LEU A 129 -1.08 8.22 -4.98
CA LEU A 129 -1.44 9.61 -5.33
C LEU A 129 -0.30 10.36 -6.04
N ALA A 130 0.95 10.13 -5.63
CA ALA A 130 2.11 10.67 -6.34
C ALA A 130 2.22 10.08 -7.76
N GLY A 131 1.98 8.78 -7.91
CA GLY A 131 1.89 8.10 -9.20
C GLY A 131 0.79 8.70 -10.10
N ASP A 132 -0.40 8.94 -9.55
CA ASP A 132 -1.52 9.57 -10.26
C ASP A 132 -1.16 10.95 -10.81
N ALA A 133 -0.56 11.81 -9.98
CA ALA A 133 -0.11 13.13 -10.41
C ALA A 133 0.92 13.02 -11.55
N GLY A 134 1.82 12.05 -11.46
CA GLY A 134 2.78 11.73 -12.51
C GLY A 134 2.13 11.23 -13.81
N PHE A 135 1.10 10.38 -13.73
CA PHE A 135 0.36 9.91 -14.91
C PHE A 135 -0.49 11.02 -15.56
N ALA A 136 -1.11 11.89 -14.76
CA ALA A 136 -1.80 13.08 -15.28
C ALA A 136 -0.83 13.99 -16.04
N THR A 137 0.36 14.23 -15.46
CA THR A 137 1.44 14.99 -16.10
C THR A 137 1.92 14.30 -17.39
N THR A 138 2.08 12.97 -17.36
CA THR A 138 2.43 12.16 -18.54
C THR A 138 1.42 12.33 -19.66
N GLY A 139 0.12 12.32 -19.36
CA GLY A 139 -0.96 12.55 -20.32
C GLY A 139 -0.90 13.94 -20.96
N TYR A 140 -0.66 14.98 -20.15
CA TYR A 140 -0.44 16.34 -20.65
C TYR A 140 0.77 16.41 -21.60
N LEU A 141 1.90 15.83 -21.19
CA LEU A 141 3.12 15.77 -21.99
C LEU A 141 2.95 14.95 -23.27
N GLY A 142 2.11 13.91 -23.27
CA GLY A 142 1.84 13.11 -24.46
C GLY A 142 1.22 13.93 -25.60
N ASN A 143 0.29 14.84 -25.27
CA ASN A 143 -0.29 15.76 -26.25
C ASN A 143 0.74 16.74 -26.83
N ARG A 144 1.73 17.14 -26.03
CA ARG A 144 2.82 18.01 -26.47
C ARG A 144 3.88 17.28 -27.29
N ALA A 145 4.26 16.07 -26.88
CA ALA A 145 5.21 15.21 -27.57
C ALA A 145 4.74 14.83 -28.99
N ALA A 146 3.43 14.81 -29.23
CA ALA A 146 2.84 14.64 -30.56
C ALA A 146 3.08 15.86 -31.48
N ARG A 147 3.27 17.06 -30.92
CA ARG A 147 3.46 18.33 -31.66
C ARG A 147 4.91 18.79 -31.68
N HIS A 148 5.68 18.45 -30.65
CA HIS A 148 7.06 18.87 -30.44
C HIS A 148 7.92 17.65 -30.09
N GLY A 149 8.83 17.27 -30.98
CA GLY A 149 9.69 16.09 -30.80
C GLY A 149 10.56 16.12 -29.54
N GLY A 150 10.94 17.31 -29.07
CA GLY A 150 11.74 17.51 -27.85
C GLY A 150 11.05 17.06 -26.56
N ASP A 151 9.71 17.01 -26.54
CA ASP A 151 8.95 16.67 -25.34
C ASP A 151 8.81 15.14 -25.14
N ARG A 152 9.28 14.33 -26.11
CA ARG A 152 9.18 12.86 -26.06
C ARG A 152 10.00 12.24 -24.94
N GLU A 153 11.20 12.78 -24.70
CA GLU A 153 12.07 12.31 -23.62
C GLU A 153 11.47 12.66 -22.25
N LEU A 154 10.96 13.88 -22.10
CA LEU A 154 10.30 14.30 -20.86
C LEU A 154 9.05 13.44 -20.59
N HIS A 155 8.20 13.21 -21.59
CA HIS A 155 7.06 12.31 -21.48
C HIS A 155 7.49 10.91 -21.02
N ARG A 156 8.51 10.30 -21.66
CA ARG A 156 9.02 8.98 -21.30
C ARG A 156 9.52 8.93 -19.86
N ASN A 157 10.34 9.90 -19.46
CA ASN A 157 10.95 9.90 -18.14
C ASN A 157 9.91 10.07 -17.03
N VAL A 158 8.92 10.96 -17.22
CA VAL A 158 7.81 11.10 -16.27
C VAL A 158 6.95 9.83 -16.24
N ALA A 159 6.67 9.21 -17.39
CA ALA A 159 5.91 7.95 -17.45
C ALA A 159 6.60 6.83 -16.66
N LEU A 160 7.89 6.59 -16.92
CA LEU A 160 8.67 5.55 -16.25
C LEU A 160 8.81 5.81 -14.75
N GLY A 161 9.06 7.07 -14.35
CA GLY A 161 9.13 7.45 -12.94
C GLY A 161 7.80 7.20 -12.22
N SER A 162 6.68 7.58 -12.85
CA SER A 162 5.33 7.36 -12.30
C SER A 162 5.00 5.87 -12.17
N MET A 163 5.37 5.07 -13.18
CA MET A 163 5.25 3.60 -13.11
C MET A 163 6.06 3.03 -11.95
N ALA A 164 7.31 3.46 -11.77
CA ALA A 164 8.15 2.97 -10.68
C ALA A 164 7.57 3.31 -9.29
N VAL A 165 7.07 4.54 -9.12
CA VAL A 165 6.39 4.97 -7.88
C VAL A 165 5.14 4.12 -7.62
N ALA A 166 4.29 3.93 -8.63
CA ALA A 166 3.08 3.13 -8.51
C ALA A 166 3.37 1.63 -8.24
N VAL A 167 4.38 1.06 -8.89
CA VAL A 167 4.85 -0.31 -8.61
C VAL A 167 5.33 -0.43 -7.17
N THR A 168 6.08 0.56 -6.67
CA THR A 168 6.50 0.58 -5.27
C THR A 168 5.28 0.63 -4.34
N GLY A 169 4.30 1.48 -4.63
CA GLY A 169 3.04 1.55 -3.89
C GLY A 169 2.29 0.22 -3.87
N TYR A 170 2.22 -0.47 -5.00
CA TYR A 170 1.64 -1.81 -5.11
C TYR A 170 2.38 -2.84 -4.25
N LEU A 171 3.72 -2.85 -4.29
CA LEU A 171 4.55 -3.78 -3.52
C LEU A 171 4.40 -3.58 -2.01
N VAL A 172 4.25 -2.34 -1.52
CA VAL A 172 4.01 -2.04 -0.09
C VAL A 172 2.79 -2.78 0.47
N MET A 173 1.82 -3.17 -0.38
CA MET A 173 0.62 -3.90 0.06
C MET A 173 0.73 -5.42 -0.11
N LEU A 174 1.87 -5.95 -0.56
CA LEU A 174 2.06 -7.41 -0.66
C LEU A 174 2.37 -8.01 0.72
N PRO A 175 1.56 -8.96 1.21
CA PRO A 175 1.73 -9.53 2.54
C PRO A 175 3.05 -10.26 2.72
N GLN A 176 3.66 -10.80 1.66
CA GLN A 176 4.93 -11.53 1.73
C GLN A 176 6.14 -10.65 2.08
N LEU A 177 5.99 -9.32 2.02
CA LEU A 177 7.08 -8.37 2.30
C LEU A 177 7.04 -7.83 3.73
N TRP A 178 6.08 -8.26 4.53
CA TRP A 178 5.87 -7.77 5.90
C TRP A 178 5.65 -8.93 6.85
N GLU A 179 6.43 -8.95 7.93
CA GLU A 179 6.21 -9.77 9.11
C GLU A 179 5.46 -8.88 10.09
N ASP A 180 4.13 -9.02 10.19
CA ASP A 180 3.35 -8.43 11.28
C ASP A 180 2.82 -9.54 12.19
#